data_AF-A0AAX4JF17-F1
#
_entry.id   AF-A0AAX4JF17-F1
#
_cell.length_a   1.000
_cell.length_b   1.000
_cell.length_c   1.000
_cell.angle_alpha   90.00
_cell.angle_beta   90.00
_cell.angle_gamma   90.00
#
_symmetry.space_group_name_H-M   'P 1'
#
loop_
_entity.id
_entity.type
_entity.pdbx_description
1 polymer ?
#
loop_
_entity_poly.entity_id
_entity_poly.type
_entity_poly.pdbx_seq_one_letter_code
_entity_poly.pdbx_strand_id
1 'polypeptide(L)'
;MSDGTAHSVDKSNVNTDDDFFLSGSRKASKQNIWSTKNKKVLSIGDGSKLKYKDSKPNKESQLIGLSLIGPKTFIFRNRDKCVEYDKNSDKYYSKKCSSSDNQKFLLVKDKDESI
;
A
#
# COMPACT_ATOMS: atom_id res chain seq x y z
N MET A 1 -31.46 17.74 20.82
CA MET A 1 -30.77 16.59 21.43
C MET A 1 -30.21 15.75 20.29
N SER A 2 -28.89 15.55 20.36
CA SER A 2 -27.94 14.81 19.51
C SER A 2 -28.30 14.41 18.08
N ASP A 3 -27.57 15.08 17.19
CA ASP A 3 -27.32 14.80 15.78
C ASP A 3 -26.70 13.39 15.62
N GLY A 4 -27.36 12.53 14.85
CA GLY A 4 -26.89 11.18 14.54
C GLY A 4 -25.82 11.24 13.46
N THR A 5 -24.57 11.47 13.86
CA THR A 5 -23.44 11.44 12.92
C THR A 5 -23.22 10.00 12.45
N ALA A 6 -23.68 9.71 11.23
CA ALA A 6 -23.35 8.46 10.54
C ALA A 6 -21.84 8.37 10.35
N HIS A 7 -21.18 7.53 11.14
CA HIS A 7 -19.80 7.12 10.89
C HIS A 7 -19.77 6.30 9.59
N SER A 8 -19.48 6.97 8.48
CA SER A 8 -19.10 6.30 7.24
C SER A 8 -17.85 5.47 7.53
N VAL A 9 -18.03 4.15 7.69
CA VAL A 9 -16.96 3.18 7.82
C VAL A 9 -16.24 3.14 6.49
N ASP A 10 -15.20 3.95 6.39
CA ASP A 10 -14.54 4.25 5.14
C ASP A 10 -13.55 3.15 4.78
N LYS A 11 -14.02 2.20 3.96
CA LYS A 11 -13.32 0.95 3.64
C LYS A 11 -12.11 1.23 2.73
N SER A 12 -10.91 0.84 3.21
CA SER A 12 -9.79 0.50 2.32
C SER A 12 -10.19 -0.75 1.52
N ASN A 13 -9.86 -0.78 0.23
CA ASN A 13 -10.19 -1.90 -0.67
C ASN A 13 -8.92 -2.70 -1.06
N VAL A 14 -7.82 -2.50 -0.34
CA VAL A 14 -6.60 -3.29 -0.50
C VAL A 14 -6.65 -4.37 0.56
N ASN A 15 -6.86 -5.61 0.13
CA ASN A 15 -6.94 -6.77 1.01
C ASN A 15 -5.58 -7.49 1.05
N THR A 16 -5.35 -8.27 2.10
CA THR A 16 -4.17 -9.14 2.29
C THR A 16 -4.04 -10.23 1.20
N ASP A 17 -5.15 -10.65 0.59
CA ASP A 17 -5.19 -11.76 -0.39
C ASP A 17 -4.98 -11.32 -1.85
N ASP A 18 -4.64 -10.06 -2.11
CA ASP A 18 -4.46 -9.58 -3.49
C ASP A 18 -2.98 -9.70 -3.91
N ASP A 19 -2.67 -10.67 -4.78
CA ASP A 19 -1.35 -10.73 -5.43
C ASP A 19 -1.08 -9.47 -6.25
N PHE A 20 0.21 -9.14 -6.38
CA PHE A 20 0.63 -7.97 -7.14
C PHE A 20 1.92 -8.22 -7.92
N PHE A 21 2.10 -7.40 -8.96
CA PHE A 21 3.39 -7.27 -9.62
C PHE A 21 3.90 -5.83 -9.57
N LEU A 22 5.21 -5.69 -9.52
CA LEU A 22 5.90 -4.41 -9.54
C LEU A 22 6.27 -4.06 -10.98
N SER A 23 5.99 -2.83 -11.40
CA SER A 23 6.44 -2.31 -12.69
C SER A 23 7.04 -0.92 -12.53
N GLY A 24 8.15 -0.65 -13.21
CA GLY A 24 8.81 0.64 -13.17
C GLY A 24 10.24 0.54 -13.68
N SER A 25 10.86 1.70 -13.96
CA SER A 25 12.26 1.74 -14.38
C SER A 25 13.18 1.43 -13.20
N ARG A 26 14.14 0.51 -13.37
CA ARG A 26 15.19 0.23 -12.37
C ARG A 26 16.00 1.48 -11.95
N LYS A 27 15.96 2.55 -12.75
CA LYS A 27 16.64 3.83 -12.47
C LYS A 27 15.82 4.78 -11.59
N ALA A 28 14.51 4.63 -11.53
CA ALA A 28 13.65 5.42 -10.66
C ALA A 28 13.36 4.56 -9.43
N SER A 29 13.79 4.99 -8.24
CA SER A 29 13.59 4.29 -6.97
C SER A 29 12.11 4.17 -6.54
N LYS A 30 11.16 4.30 -7.49
CA LYS A 30 9.72 4.24 -7.33
C LYS A 30 9.14 3.26 -8.34
N GLN A 31 8.19 2.45 -7.89
CA GLN A 31 7.49 1.41 -8.65
C GLN A 31 6.00 1.68 -8.65
N ASN A 32 5.31 1.28 -9.71
CA ASN A 32 3.87 1.03 -9.65
C ASN A 32 3.64 -0.38 -9.11
N ILE A 33 2.61 -0.53 -8.28
CA ILE A 33 2.17 -1.80 -7.72
C ILE A 33 0.83 -2.13 -8.34
N TRP A 34 0.77 -3.20 -9.11
CA TRP A 34 -0.43 -3.60 -9.85
C TRP A 34 -1.08 -4.80 -9.18
N SER A 35 -2.37 -4.72 -8.91
CA SER A 35 -3.16 -5.90 -8.54
C SER A 35 -3.26 -6.83 -9.74
N THR A 36 -2.95 -8.11 -9.56
CA THR A 36 -3.14 -9.15 -10.58
C THR A 36 -4.62 -9.39 -10.86
N LYS A 37 -5.46 -9.29 -9.81
CA LYS A 37 -6.90 -9.55 -9.84
C LYS A 37 -7.69 -8.53 -10.64
N ASN A 38 -7.47 -7.24 -10.37
CA ASN A 38 -8.27 -6.16 -10.95
C ASN A 38 -7.54 -5.31 -12.00
N LYS A 39 -6.25 -5.57 -12.24
CA LYS A 39 -5.40 -4.86 -13.23
C LYS A 39 -5.37 -3.34 -13.03
N LYS A 40 -5.53 -2.88 -11.78
CA LYS A 40 -5.39 -1.47 -11.41
C LYS A 40 -4.13 -1.25 -10.60
N VAL A 41 -3.67 0.00 -10.61
CA VAL A 41 -2.48 0.45 -9.89
C VAL A 41 -2.87 0.93 -8.50
N LEU A 42 -2.07 0.54 -7.52
CA LEU A 42 -2.15 1.03 -6.15
C LEU A 42 -1.92 2.54 -6.15
N SER A 43 -2.83 3.27 -5.50
CA SER A 43 -2.71 4.71 -5.33
C SER A 43 -2.79 5.05 -3.84
N ILE A 44 -1.79 5.79 -3.38
CA ILE A 44 -1.77 6.52 -2.12
C ILE A 44 -2.26 7.93 -2.43
N GLY A 45 -3.57 8.15 -2.30
CA GLY A 45 -4.15 9.50 -2.49
C GLY A 45 -3.80 10.45 -1.35
N ASP A 46 -4.28 11.70 -1.43
CA ASP A 46 -4.10 12.74 -0.39
C ASP A 46 -4.82 12.42 0.94
N GLY A 47 -5.58 11.32 0.98
CA GLY A 47 -6.20 10.78 2.19
C GLY A 47 -5.44 9.58 2.75
N SER A 48 -5.78 9.18 3.97
CA SER A 48 -5.19 8.02 4.66
C SER A 48 -5.48 6.66 4.01
N LYS A 49 -6.07 6.58 2.82
CA LYS A 49 -6.62 5.34 2.25
C LYS A 49 -5.83 4.88 1.03
N LEU A 50 -5.46 3.60 1.05
CA LEU A 50 -4.91 2.89 -0.10
C LEU A 50 -6.06 2.38 -0.97
N LYS A 51 -5.99 2.63 -2.28
CA LYS A 51 -6.99 2.16 -3.24
C LYS A 51 -6.36 1.74 -4.56
N TYR A 52 -6.83 0.63 -5.12
CA TYR A 52 -6.65 0.28 -6.52
C TYR A 52 -7.68 1.05 -7.36
N LYS A 53 -7.27 2.21 -7.90
CA LYS A 53 -8.22 3.17 -8.50
C LYS A 53 -8.13 3.29 -10.02
N ASP A 54 -6.92 3.27 -10.59
CA ASP A 54 -6.70 3.60 -12.00
C ASP A 54 -5.77 2.58 -12.67
N SER A 55 -6.07 2.21 -13.94
CA SER A 55 -5.17 1.39 -14.77
C SER A 55 -4.13 2.21 -15.55
N LYS A 56 -4.18 3.55 -15.47
CA LYS A 56 -3.14 4.42 -16.04
C LYS A 56 -2.03 4.61 -14.99
N PRO A 57 -0.80 4.12 -15.22
CA PRO A 57 0.30 4.22 -14.26
C PRO A 57 0.97 5.60 -14.27
N ASN A 58 2.00 5.73 -13.44
CA ASN A 58 2.93 6.87 -13.38
C ASN A 58 2.34 8.21 -12.90
N LYS A 59 1.18 8.20 -12.22
CA LYS A 59 0.77 9.38 -11.42
C LYS A 59 1.61 9.45 -10.15
N GLU A 60 1.86 10.66 -9.66
CA GLU A 60 2.63 10.87 -8.41
C GLU A 60 2.11 10.02 -7.23
N SER A 61 0.79 9.92 -7.08
CA SER A 61 0.13 9.10 -6.04
C SER A 61 0.28 7.59 -6.23
N GLN A 62 0.78 7.13 -7.38
CA GLN A 62 0.97 5.71 -7.74
C GLN A 62 2.43 5.27 -7.77
N LEU A 63 3.35 6.21 -7.60
CA LEU A 63 4.79 5.95 -7.61
C LEU A 63 5.25 5.66 -6.19
N ILE A 64 5.38 4.37 -5.87
CA ILE A 64 5.71 3.87 -4.54
C ILE A 64 7.19 3.57 -4.44
N GLY A 65 7.90 4.28 -3.57
CA GLY A 65 9.27 3.97 -3.21
C GLY A 65 9.34 2.71 -2.33
N LEU A 66 10.29 1.84 -2.63
CA LEU A 66 10.59 0.65 -1.82
C LEU A 66 11.94 0.88 -1.13
N SER A 67 11.90 1.03 0.19
CA SER A 67 13.12 1.20 0.99
C SER A 67 13.42 -0.09 1.73
N LEU A 68 14.57 -0.72 1.44
CA LEU A 68 15.08 -1.85 2.22
C LEU A 68 15.59 -1.34 3.57
N ILE A 69 15.06 -1.87 4.67
CA ILE A 69 15.41 -1.46 6.05
C ILE A 69 15.98 -2.60 6.88
N GLY A 70 16.09 -3.80 6.31
CA GLY A 70 16.59 -5.00 6.96
C GLY A 70 16.54 -6.20 6.01
N PRO A 71 16.91 -7.40 6.48
CA PRO A 71 16.88 -8.61 5.65
C PRO A 71 15.48 -8.89 5.11
N LYS A 72 15.28 -8.66 3.80
CA LYS A 72 13.99 -8.79 3.08
C LYS A 72 12.85 -7.90 3.62
N THR A 73 13.14 -6.94 4.49
CA THR A 73 12.13 -6.05 5.09
C THR A 73 12.12 -4.71 4.37
N PHE A 74 10.94 -4.31 3.91
CA PHE A 74 10.71 -3.12 3.12
C PHE A 74 9.70 -2.18 3.78
N ILE A 75 9.90 -0.88 3.54
CA ILE A 75 8.89 0.15 3.73
C ILE A 75 8.42 0.61 2.35
N PHE A 76 7.10 0.75 2.21
CA PHE A 76 6.43 1.22 0.99
C PHE A 76 6.05 2.67 1.19
N ARG A 77 6.63 3.58 0.42
CA ARG A 77 6.59 5.02 0.67
C ARG A 77 6.08 5.82 -0.52
N ASN A 78 5.22 6.79 -0.26
CA ASN A 78 4.91 7.86 -1.21
C ASN A 78 5.02 9.20 -0.48
N ARG A 79 5.96 10.07 -0.90
CA ARG A 79 6.27 11.35 -0.26
C ARG A 79 6.60 11.20 1.24
N ASP A 80 5.81 11.78 2.15
CA ASP A 80 5.97 11.70 3.61
C ASP A 80 5.14 10.56 4.24
N LYS A 81 4.44 9.78 3.41
CA LYS A 81 3.54 8.71 3.85
C LYS A 81 4.10 7.33 3.57
N CYS A 82 3.79 6.42 4.48
CA CYS A 82 4.12 5.01 4.41
C CYS A 82 2.84 4.18 4.47
N VAL A 83 2.86 3.04 3.80
CA VAL A 83 1.83 2.01 3.96
C VAL A 83 1.89 1.51 5.40
N GLU A 84 0.72 1.39 6.03
CA GLU A 84 0.55 0.92 7.39
C GLU A 84 -0.59 -0.08 7.44
N TYR A 85 -0.35 -1.23 8.08
CA TYR A 85 -1.38 -2.21 8.38
C TYR A 85 -2.04 -1.89 9.73
N ASP A 86 -3.36 -1.83 9.76
CA ASP A 86 -4.15 -1.70 10.98
C ASP A 86 -4.77 -3.05 11.33
N LYS A 87 -4.22 -3.68 12.38
CA LYS A 87 -4.68 -4.98 12.90
C LYS A 87 -6.13 -4.99 13.38
N ASN A 88 -6.68 -3.83 13.76
CA ASN A 88 -8.04 -3.78 14.32
C ASN A 88 -9.09 -3.82 13.20
N SER A 89 -8.76 -3.29 12.03
CA SER A 89 -9.66 -3.19 10.89
C SER A 89 -9.30 -4.11 9.73
N ASP A 90 -8.20 -4.86 9.87
CA ASP A 90 -7.62 -5.77 8.88
C ASP A 90 -7.44 -5.08 7.51
N LYS A 91 -6.87 -3.87 7.56
CA LYS A 91 -6.81 -2.96 6.40
C LYS A 91 -5.51 -2.21 6.34
N TYR A 92 -5.16 -1.83 5.11
CA TYR A 92 -4.02 -0.99 4.83
C TYR A 92 -4.43 0.48 4.67
N TYR A 93 -3.63 1.35 5.28
CA TYR A 93 -3.74 2.80 5.25
C TYR A 93 -2.43 3.47 4.83
N SER A 94 -2.54 4.72 4.43
CA SER A 94 -1.41 5.63 4.25
C SER A 94 -1.30 6.52 5.49
N LYS A 95 -0.19 6.40 6.21
CA LYS A 95 0.07 7.15 7.45
C LYS A 95 1.43 7.83 7.38
N LYS A 96 1.69 8.76 8.29
CA LYS A 96 3.02 9.37 8.38
C LYS A 96 4.04 8.25 8.65
N CYS A 97 5.16 8.29 7.93
CA CYS A 97 6.21 7.31 8.15
C CYS A 97 6.72 7.35 9.60
N SER A 98 6.87 6.18 10.20
CA SER A 98 7.34 5.97 11.57
C SER A 98 8.24 4.73 11.65
N SER A 99 8.81 4.43 12.82
CA SER A 99 9.57 3.21 13.08
C SER A 99 8.70 2.02 13.48
N SER A 100 7.37 2.17 13.46
CA SER A 100 6.42 1.15 13.87
C SER A 100 6.50 -0.10 13.01
N ASP A 101 6.34 -1.27 13.63
CA ASP A 101 6.45 -2.56 12.93
C ASP A 101 5.33 -2.78 11.92
N ASN A 102 4.16 -2.15 12.11
CA ASN A 102 3.04 -2.24 11.18
C ASN A 102 3.24 -1.45 9.86
N GLN A 103 4.39 -0.79 9.69
CA GLN A 103 4.81 -0.17 8.43
C GLN A 103 5.92 -0.95 7.71
N LYS A 104 6.28 -2.13 8.24
CA LYS A 104 7.37 -2.98 7.73
C LYS A 104 6.76 -4.22 7.10
N PHE A 105 7.18 -4.54 5.88
CA PHE A 105 6.60 -5.62 5.10
C PHE A 105 7.68 -6.50 4.50
N LEU A 106 7.37 -7.79 4.36
CA LEU A 106 8.18 -8.72 3.58
C LEU A 106 7.62 -8.79 2.16
N LEU A 107 8.52 -8.82 1.18
CA LEU A 107 8.17 -9.17 -0.19
C LEU A 107 8.45 -10.65 -0.39
N VAL A 108 7.38 -11.44 -0.45
CA VAL A 108 7.42 -12.88 -0.71
C VAL A 108 7.02 -13.10 -2.17
N LYS A 109 7.69 -14.03 -2.85
CA LYS A 109 7.27 -14.50 -4.18
C LYS A 109 6.43 -15.75 -3.99
N ASP A 110 5.43 -15.99 -4.83
CA ASP A 110 4.54 -17.17 -4.74
C ASP A 110 5.28 -18.52 -4.67
N LYS A 111 6.52 -18.60 -5.18
CA LYS A 111 7.36 -19.81 -5.10
C LYS A 111 8.08 -20.00 -3.76
N ASP A 112 8.05 -18.99 -2.89
CA ASP A 112 8.70 -18.97 -1.58
C ASP A 112 7.71 -19.17 -0.42
N GLU A 113 6.42 -19.42 -0.70
CA GLU A 113 5.37 -19.66 0.32
C GLU A 113 5.44 -21.04 1.01
N SER A 114 6.45 -21.84 0.71
CA SER A 114 6.73 -23.08 1.45
C SER A 114 7.76 -22.80 2.56
N ILE A 115 7.29 -22.21 3.66
CA ILE A 115 8.01 -22.12 4.94
C ILE A 115 7.20 -22.84 6.01
#